data_AF-I6ZJ17-F1
#
_entry.id   AF-I6ZJ17-F1
#
_cell.length_a   1.000
_cell.length_b   1.000
_cell.length_c   1.000
_cell.angle_alpha   90.00
_cell.angle_beta   90.00
_cell.angle_gamma   90.00
#
_symmetry.space_group_name_H-M   'P 1'
#
loop_
_entity.id
_entity.type
_entity.pdbx_description
1 polymer ?
#
loop_
_entity_poly.entity_id
_entity_poly.type
_entity_poly.pdbx_seq_one_letter_code
_entity_poly.pdbx_strand_id
1 'polypeptide(L)'
;MAYKRKRNVKIDNSQPYSIYKPGVSEASSLEEYIPPSLDTGMEADEEKELHLKKIMEGEKGSIPIPVIVEVYNPAREAYGRYTPRRRYVEWSGDAENKYLLSDEDKKICRERGISEEEFYKLLCTLSREQRLVEGKEGLIKMLSSRVLIRNENFSPLAYVCFRKRIIKPNRRSRRSEELSKEKVERMWKELYLLEVLCSLYCKRNELERDLENVESNLFQTSCLLIKSSSRRARKRIGRKVLNKQGGTSKDGPNATNGTIGGIIFDRTRIRLLRQRIRESKERVRMGEYDSEIQAYKKYNELYRM
;
A
#
# COMPACT_ATOMS: atom_id res chain seq x y z
N MET A 1 67.44 40.10 17.20
CA MET A 1 66.68 40.81 16.15
C MET A 1 65.28 41.09 16.67
N ALA A 2 64.92 42.36 16.78
CA ALA A 2 63.64 42.78 17.35
C ALA A 2 62.48 42.52 16.38
N TYR A 3 61.47 41.77 16.83
CA TYR A 3 60.18 41.65 16.13
C TYR A 3 59.50 43.02 16.11
N LYS A 4 59.55 43.71 14.97
CA LYS A 4 58.76 44.94 14.76
C LYS A 4 57.27 44.58 14.79
N ARG A 5 56.56 45.02 15.82
CA ARG A 5 55.09 45.02 15.87
C ARG A 5 54.57 45.76 14.63
N LYS A 6 53.90 45.04 13.72
CA LYS A 6 53.11 45.66 12.64
C LYS A 6 51.90 46.35 13.27
N ARG A 7 52.01 47.65 13.57
CA ARG A 7 50.84 48.50 13.81
C ARG A 7 50.29 48.93 12.45
N ASN A 8 48.98 48.89 12.30
CA ASN A 8 48.22 49.28 11.10
C ASN A 8 48.28 48.27 9.93
N VAL A 9 47.98 46.99 10.20
CA VAL A 9 47.46 46.12 9.12
C VAL A 9 46.01 46.55 8.90
N LYS A 10 45.77 47.33 7.84
CA LYS A 10 44.40 47.58 7.37
C LYS A 10 43.84 46.23 6.95
N ILE A 11 42.78 45.79 7.60
CA ILE A 11 42.02 44.62 7.19
C ILE A 11 41.51 44.93 5.78
N ASP A 12 41.82 44.05 4.84
CA ASP A 12 41.46 44.22 3.45
C ASP A 12 39.96 43.97 3.31
N ASN A 13 39.16 45.04 3.33
CA ASN A 13 37.70 44.99 3.22
C ASN A 13 37.20 44.61 1.82
N SER A 14 38.13 44.29 0.90
CA SER A 14 37.84 43.91 -0.47
C SER A 14 37.38 42.45 -0.62
N GLN A 15 37.63 41.60 0.38
CA GLN A 15 37.13 40.23 0.37
C GLN A 15 35.72 40.15 0.97
N PRO A 16 34.68 39.85 0.17
CA PRO A 16 33.36 39.60 0.71
C PRO A 16 33.36 38.27 1.47
N TYR A 17 33.12 38.32 2.78
CA TYR A 17 32.86 37.13 3.57
C TYR A 17 31.40 36.72 3.37
N SER A 18 31.15 35.50 2.92
CA SER A 18 29.80 34.95 2.80
C SER A 18 29.22 34.66 4.18
N ILE A 19 28.39 35.58 4.68
CA ILE A 19 27.62 35.36 5.90
C ILE A 19 26.38 34.55 5.53
N TYR A 20 26.38 33.26 5.84
CA TYR A 20 25.19 32.43 5.68
C TYR A 20 24.16 32.79 6.74
N LYS A 21 23.12 33.55 6.36
CA LYS A 21 21.93 33.77 7.18
C LYS A 21 20.82 32.81 6.71
N PRO A 22 20.50 31.76 7.48
CA PRO A 22 19.31 30.98 7.16
C PRO A 22 18.06 31.87 7.30
N GLY A 23 17.28 32.00 6.23
CA GLY A 23 15.94 32.60 6.27
C GLY A 23 15.74 34.01 5.71
N VAL A 24 16.68 34.58 4.94
CA VAL A 24 16.41 35.82 4.19
C VAL A 24 15.86 35.44 2.82
N SER A 25 14.53 35.47 2.69
CA SER A 25 13.87 35.36 1.38
C SER A 25 14.29 36.54 0.51
N GLU A 26 14.72 36.26 -0.72
CA GLU A 26 15.02 37.25 -1.73
C GLU A 26 13.74 38.02 -2.10
N ALA A 27 13.76 39.35 -1.99
CA ALA A 27 12.61 40.18 -2.36
C ALA A 27 12.28 40.11 -3.87
N SER A 28 13.22 39.66 -4.70
CA SER A 28 13.03 39.32 -6.12
C SER A 28 12.15 38.08 -6.34
N SER A 29 11.93 37.25 -5.31
CA SER A 29 11.03 36.09 -5.39
C SER A 29 9.56 36.45 -5.15
N LEU A 30 9.28 37.69 -4.75
CA LEU A 30 7.93 38.24 -4.64
C LEU A 30 7.56 38.90 -5.97
N GLU A 31 7.34 38.10 -7.01
CA GLU A 31 6.67 38.60 -8.22
C GLU A 31 5.20 38.89 -7.86
N GLU A 32 4.79 40.16 -8.00
CA GLU A 32 3.39 40.56 -7.93
C GLU A 32 2.61 39.83 -9.03
N TYR A 33 1.75 38.90 -8.61
CA TYR A 33 0.89 38.14 -9.49
C TYR A 33 -0.10 39.05 -10.22
N ILE A 34 0.17 39.33 -11.49
CA ILE A 34 -0.79 39.94 -12.42
C ILE A 34 -1.45 38.79 -13.20
N PRO A 35 -2.75 38.49 -12.96
CA PRO A 35 -3.40 37.37 -13.65
C PRO A 35 -3.57 37.69 -15.14
N PRO A 36 -3.08 36.85 -16.07
CA PRO A 36 -3.40 37.00 -17.48
C PRO A 36 -4.81 36.48 -17.77
N SER A 37 -5.43 37.04 -18.81
CA SER A 37 -6.71 36.59 -19.36
C SER A 37 -6.62 35.13 -19.78
N LEU A 38 -7.47 34.30 -19.15
CA LEU A 38 -7.57 32.86 -19.34
C LEU A 38 -7.97 32.51 -20.78
N ASP A 39 -7.01 32.10 -21.60
CA ASP A 39 -7.27 31.22 -22.72
C ASP A 39 -6.92 29.79 -22.30
N THR A 40 -7.92 28.90 -22.39
CA THR A 40 -7.85 27.53 -21.90
C THR A 40 -7.08 26.64 -22.88
N GLY A 41 -5.77 26.57 -22.72
CA GLY A 41 -4.92 25.59 -23.40
C GLY A 41 -3.74 25.24 -22.49
N MET A 42 -3.59 23.95 -22.16
CA MET A 42 -2.48 23.41 -21.36
C MET A 42 -1.10 23.79 -21.95
N GLU A 43 -1.06 24.07 -23.25
CA GLU A 43 0.12 24.49 -24.01
C GLU A 43 0.67 25.87 -23.60
N ALA A 44 -0.16 26.78 -23.08
CA ALA A 44 0.26 28.15 -22.75
C ALA A 44 1.06 28.25 -21.44
N ASP A 45 0.91 27.29 -20.52
CA ASP A 45 1.68 27.25 -19.28
C ASP A 45 3.03 26.53 -19.47
N GLU A 46 3.11 25.59 -20.41
CA GLU A 46 4.40 25.03 -20.87
C GLU A 46 5.25 26.10 -21.59
N GLU A 47 4.62 27.02 -22.33
CA GLU A 47 5.33 28.15 -22.95
C GLU A 47 5.94 29.14 -21.94
N LYS A 48 5.39 29.21 -20.72
CA LYS A 48 5.82 30.09 -19.62
C LYS A 48 6.93 29.51 -18.75
N GLU A 49 7.44 28.31 -19.03
CA GLU A 49 8.63 27.76 -18.37
C GLU A 49 9.92 28.47 -18.83
N LEU A 50 10.01 29.78 -18.54
CA LEU A 50 11.11 30.67 -18.89
C LEU A 50 12.45 30.19 -18.32
N HIS A 51 12.44 29.52 -17.17
CA HIS A 51 13.64 28.99 -16.55
C HIS A 51 14.26 27.85 -17.36
N LEU A 52 13.44 26.93 -17.88
CA LEU A 52 13.93 25.82 -18.70
C LEU A 52 14.40 26.30 -20.08
N LYS A 53 13.67 27.25 -20.69
CA LYS A 53 14.10 27.89 -21.95
C LYS A 53 15.44 28.61 -21.80
N LYS A 54 15.63 29.43 -20.76
CA LYS A 54 16.91 30.12 -20.49
C LYS A 54 18.09 29.16 -20.29
N ILE A 55 17.87 28.04 -19.60
CA ILE A 55 18.89 27.00 -19.40
C ILE A 55 19.19 26.27 -20.72
N MET A 56 18.18 26.01 -21.55
CA MET A 56 18.36 25.40 -22.87
C MET A 56 19.04 26.35 -23.88
N GLU A 57 18.80 27.66 -23.77
CA GLU A 57 19.41 28.71 -24.59
C GLU A 57 20.87 29.01 -24.21
N GLY A 58 21.43 28.31 -23.22
CA GLY A 58 22.86 28.34 -22.89
C GLY A 58 23.24 29.30 -21.76
N GLU A 59 22.28 29.92 -21.07
CA GLU A 59 22.59 30.59 -19.81
C GLU A 59 22.95 29.54 -18.74
N LYS A 60 24.07 29.77 -18.03
CA LYS A 60 24.55 28.90 -16.93
C LYS A 60 23.64 29.04 -15.70
N GLY A 61 22.37 28.67 -15.80
CA GLY A 61 21.46 28.54 -14.68
C GLY A 61 21.62 27.18 -14.01
N SER A 62 21.88 27.16 -12.69
CA SER A 62 21.82 25.92 -11.91
C SER A 62 20.36 25.60 -11.60
N ILE A 63 19.86 24.44 -12.02
CA ILE A 63 18.54 23.97 -11.62
C ILE A 63 18.59 23.67 -10.11
N PRO A 64 17.75 24.29 -9.27
CA PRO A 64 17.71 23.96 -7.85
C PRO A 64 17.13 22.55 -7.69
N ILE A 65 18.01 21.58 -7.40
CA ILE A 65 17.59 20.22 -7.08
C ILE A 65 17.31 20.17 -5.58
N PRO A 66 16.08 19.83 -5.14
CA PRO A 66 15.79 19.69 -3.73
C PRO A 66 16.66 18.57 -3.12
N VAL A 67 17.42 18.92 -2.08
CA VAL A 67 18.28 17.96 -1.37
C VAL A 67 17.46 17.26 -0.29
N ILE A 68 17.41 15.94 -0.34
CA ILE A 68 16.79 15.14 0.73
C ILE A 68 17.72 15.17 1.95
N VAL A 69 17.34 15.90 2.99
CA VAL A 69 18.14 16.08 4.21
C VAL A 69 17.91 14.94 5.20
N GLU A 70 16.66 14.51 5.37
CA GLU A 70 16.29 13.49 6.36
C GLU A 70 15.29 12.49 5.78
N VAL A 71 15.44 11.23 6.15
CA VAL A 71 14.53 10.15 5.74
C VAL A 71 13.75 9.67 6.97
N TYR A 72 12.51 10.15 7.10
CA TYR A 72 11.57 9.66 8.11
C TYR A 72 10.61 8.64 7.47
N ASN A 73 10.68 7.38 7.91
CA ASN A 73 9.87 6.29 7.34
C ASN A 73 9.02 5.57 8.42
N PRO A 74 7.95 6.22 8.91
CA PRO A 74 7.01 5.60 9.87
C PRO A 74 6.18 4.47 9.25
N ALA A 75 6.08 4.42 7.91
CA ALA A 75 5.28 3.41 7.22
C ALA A 75 5.82 1.99 7.43
N ARG A 76 7.14 1.83 7.61
CA ARG A 76 7.73 0.51 7.88
C ARG A 76 7.31 -0.06 9.24
N GLU A 77 7.12 0.80 10.23
CA GLU A 77 6.63 0.42 11.56
C GLU A 77 5.14 0.10 11.52
N ALA A 78 4.35 0.94 10.82
CA ALA A 78 2.90 0.80 10.75
C ALA A 78 2.41 -0.38 9.89
N TYR A 79 3.04 -0.61 8.73
CA TYR A 79 2.55 -1.57 7.72
C TYR A 79 3.45 -2.81 7.55
N GLY A 80 4.57 -2.87 8.26
CA GLY A 80 5.49 -4.00 8.24
C GLY A 80 6.26 -4.17 6.92
N ARG A 81 6.69 -5.40 6.63
CA ARG A 81 7.52 -5.72 5.46
C ARG A 81 6.65 -6.16 4.28
N TYR A 82 6.67 -5.39 3.20
CA TYR A 82 6.10 -5.81 1.92
C TYR A 82 6.87 -7.01 1.34
N THR A 83 6.15 -8.06 0.97
CA THR A 83 6.72 -9.22 0.26
C THR A 83 6.28 -9.15 -1.20
N PRO A 84 7.18 -8.82 -2.14
CA PRO A 84 6.85 -8.74 -3.55
C PRO A 84 6.39 -10.11 -4.09
N ARG A 85 5.38 -10.07 -4.96
CA ARG A 85 4.88 -11.27 -5.64
C ARG A 85 5.71 -11.54 -6.89
N ARG A 86 5.73 -12.80 -7.34
CA ARG A 86 6.38 -13.23 -8.59
C ARG A 86 5.70 -12.70 -9.86
N ARG A 87 4.48 -12.19 -9.74
CA ARG A 87 3.69 -11.61 -10.83
C ARG A 87 3.36 -10.18 -10.45
N TYR A 88 3.14 -9.35 -11.46
CA TYR A 88 2.65 -7.98 -11.29
C TYR A 88 1.37 -7.97 -10.46
N VAL A 89 1.23 -6.91 -9.66
CA VAL A 89 0.05 -6.70 -8.82
C VAL A 89 -1.07 -6.17 -9.69
N GLU A 90 -2.11 -6.98 -9.88
CA GLU A 90 -3.38 -6.54 -10.48
C GLU A 90 -4.26 -5.98 -9.36
N TRP A 91 -4.43 -4.66 -9.33
CA TRP A 91 -5.27 -3.96 -8.35
C TRP A 91 -6.14 -2.92 -9.04
N SER A 92 -7.44 -2.99 -8.80
CA SER A 92 -8.46 -2.09 -9.37
C SER A 92 -9.31 -1.39 -8.31
N GLY A 93 -8.98 -1.55 -7.03
CA GLY A 93 -9.70 -0.91 -5.94
C GLY A 93 -9.33 0.57 -5.80
N ASP A 94 -10.32 1.40 -5.48
CA ASP A 94 -10.08 2.80 -5.13
C ASP A 94 -9.54 2.93 -3.70
N ALA A 95 -8.90 4.06 -3.41
CA ALA A 95 -8.50 4.41 -2.05
C ALA A 95 -9.75 4.59 -1.17
N GLU A 96 -9.78 3.93 -0.02
CA GLU A 96 -10.89 4.05 0.92
C GLU A 96 -10.99 5.48 1.46
N ASN A 97 -12.14 6.13 1.28
CA ASN A 97 -12.41 7.44 1.86
C ASN A 97 -12.83 7.31 3.33
N LYS A 98 -11.90 6.85 4.19
CA LYS A 98 -12.10 6.75 5.64
C LYS A 98 -11.72 8.07 6.30
N TYR A 99 -12.59 8.56 7.19
CA TYR A 99 -12.29 9.73 8.01
C TYR A 99 -11.26 9.34 9.08
N LEU A 100 -10.15 10.07 9.12
CA LEU A 100 -9.12 9.89 10.14
C LEU A 100 -9.40 10.85 11.29
N LEU A 101 -9.66 10.30 12.47
CA LEU A 101 -9.93 11.07 13.68
C LEU A 101 -8.69 11.90 14.07
N SER A 102 -8.85 13.21 14.09
CA SER A 102 -7.86 14.11 14.65
C SER A 102 -7.76 13.94 16.17
N ASP A 103 -6.67 14.40 16.78
CA ASP A 103 -6.52 14.33 18.24
C ASP A 103 -7.59 15.17 18.98
N GLU A 104 -8.13 16.20 18.32
CA GLU A 104 -9.29 16.96 18.80
C GLU A 104 -10.55 16.09 18.80
N ASP A 105 -10.82 15.37 17.71
CA ASP A 105 -11.99 14.49 17.62
C ASP A 105 -11.91 13.37 18.67
N LYS A 106 -10.72 12.81 18.91
CA LYS A 106 -10.48 11.83 19.98
C LYS A 106 -10.72 12.38 21.38
N LYS A 107 -10.45 13.67 21.62
CA LYS A 107 -10.81 14.32 22.90
C LYS A 107 -12.32 14.45 23.03
N ILE A 108 -12.99 14.87 21.96
CA ILE A 108 -14.46 15.04 21.93
C ILE A 108 -15.18 13.70 22.13
N CYS A 109 -14.72 12.63 21.49
CA CYS A 109 -15.25 11.27 21.70
C CYS A 109 -15.14 10.85 23.17
N ARG A 110 -14.03 11.17 23.84
CA ARG A 110 -13.82 10.89 25.27
C ARG A 110 -14.72 11.72 26.17
N GLU A 111 -14.85 13.02 25.90
CA GLU A 111 -15.68 13.94 26.70
C GLU A 111 -17.18 13.61 26.60
N ARG A 112 -17.64 13.15 25.43
CA ARG A 112 -19.05 12.83 25.17
C ARG A 112 -19.40 11.35 25.31
N GLY A 113 -18.41 10.50 25.58
CA GLY A 113 -18.61 9.05 25.71
C GLY A 113 -19.09 8.37 24.42
N ILE A 114 -18.73 8.90 23.25
CA ILE A 114 -19.15 8.36 21.94
C ILE A 114 -18.04 7.46 21.41
N SER A 115 -18.40 6.28 20.89
CA SER A 115 -17.44 5.38 20.24
C SER A 115 -16.94 5.97 18.91
N GLU A 116 -15.70 5.65 18.53
CA GLU A 116 -15.11 6.13 17.27
C GLU A 116 -15.93 5.71 16.05
N GLU A 117 -16.53 4.51 16.08
CA GLU A 117 -17.41 3.99 15.03
C GLU A 117 -18.73 4.74 14.92
N GLU A 118 -19.35 5.08 16.06
CA GLU A 118 -20.57 5.89 16.08
C GLU A 118 -20.32 7.30 15.58
N PHE A 119 -19.18 7.90 15.96
CA PHE A 119 -18.77 9.20 15.47
C PHE A 119 -18.60 9.19 13.94
N TYR A 120 -17.96 8.15 13.39
CA TYR A 120 -17.82 7.97 11.95
C TYR A 120 -19.17 7.80 11.25
N LYS A 121 -20.08 6.98 11.80
CA LYS A 121 -21.44 6.80 11.26
C LYS A 121 -22.20 8.12 11.22
N LEU A 122 -22.11 8.94 12.28
CA LEU A 122 -22.73 10.27 12.34
C LEU A 122 -22.14 11.23 11.30
N LEU A 123 -20.83 11.21 11.06
CA LEU A 123 -20.21 11.98 9.97
C LEU A 123 -20.73 11.56 8.60
N CYS A 124 -20.86 10.25 8.37
CA CYS A 124 -21.34 9.71 7.11
C CYS A 124 -22.82 10.05 6.84
N THR A 125 -23.68 10.02 7.86
CA THR A 125 -25.09 10.41 7.72
C THR A 125 -25.21 11.92 7.47
N LEU A 126 -24.46 12.74 8.19
CA LEU A 126 -24.44 14.20 7.98
C LEU A 126 -24.00 14.59 6.56
N SER A 127 -22.95 13.92 6.03
CA SER A 127 -22.50 14.16 4.67
C SER A 127 -23.55 13.81 3.60
N ARG A 128 -24.48 12.88 3.89
CA ARG A 128 -25.48 12.40 2.94
C ARG A 128 -26.81 13.14 3.05
N GLU A 129 -27.27 13.41 4.28
CA GLU A 129 -28.66 13.81 4.53
C GLU A 129 -28.82 15.32 4.79
N GLN A 130 -27.75 16.05 5.15
CA GLN A 130 -27.76 17.49 5.45
C GLN A 130 -28.87 17.97 6.42
N ARG A 131 -29.56 17.05 7.11
CA ARG A 131 -30.63 17.35 8.05
C ARG A 131 -30.11 17.34 9.48
N LEU A 132 -30.52 18.36 10.24
CA LEU A 132 -30.21 18.49 11.65
C LEU A 132 -31.03 17.46 12.42
N VAL A 133 -30.35 16.54 13.11
CA VAL A 133 -31.00 15.71 14.14
C VAL A 133 -31.30 16.62 15.34
N GLU A 134 -32.59 16.81 15.63
CA GLU A 134 -33.05 17.63 16.76
C GLU A 134 -32.39 17.16 18.07
N GLY A 135 -31.83 18.11 18.83
CA GLY A 135 -31.16 17.85 20.12
C GLY A 135 -29.63 17.66 20.09
N LYS A 136 -28.98 17.65 18.91
CA LYS A 136 -27.50 17.54 18.79
C LYS A 136 -26.85 18.68 17.97
N GLU A 137 -27.47 19.85 17.92
CA GLU A 137 -27.07 20.97 17.06
C GLU A 137 -25.60 21.40 17.23
N GLY A 138 -25.10 21.45 18.47
CA GLY A 138 -23.69 21.80 18.74
C GLY A 138 -22.68 20.78 18.20
N LEU A 139 -23.04 19.48 18.22
CA LEU A 139 -22.22 18.42 17.62
C LEU A 139 -22.29 18.50 16.09
N ILE A 140 -23.47 18.75 15.53
CA ILE A 140 -23.66 18.81 14.09
C ILE A 140 -22.96 20.00 13.46
N LYS A 141 -23.00 21.19 14.09
CA LYS A 141 -22.27 22.37 13.63
C LYS A 141 -20.75 22.16 13.62
N MET A 142 -20.25 21.40 14.58
CA MET A 142 -18.84 21.03 14.66
C MET A 142 -18.48 19.96 13.63
N LEU A 143 -19.33 18.96 13.40
CA LEU A 143 -19.10 17.95 12.38
C LEU A 143 -19.23 18.51 10.96
N SER A 144 -20.13 19.48 10.73
CA SER A 144 -20.32 20.10 9.42
C SER A 144 -19.11 20.91 8.97
N SER A 145 -18.33 21.49 9.88
CA SER A 145 -17.07 22.16 9.53
C SER A 145 -15.96 21.18 9.13
N ARG A 146 -16.08 19.89 9.49
CA ARG A 146 -15.15 18.82 9.08
C ARG A 146 -15.50 18.21 7.72
N VAL A 147 -16.71 18.45 7.21
CA VAL A 147 -17.15 17.96 5.89
C VAL A 147 -16.73 18.97 4.83
N LEU A 148 -15.80 18.55 3.96
CA LEU A 148 -15.44 19.35 2.79
C LEU A 148 -16.60 19.34 1.78
N ILE A 149 -17.33 20.44 1.73
CA ILE A 149 -18.35 20.66 0.70
C ILE A 149 -17.63 21.18 -0.54
N ARG A 150 -17.75 20.45 -1.64
CA ARG A 150 -17.29 20.90 -2.96
C ARG A 150 -18.08 22.14 -3.36
N ASN A 151 -17.46 23.31 -3.29
CA ASN A 151 -18.02 24.57 -3.77
C ASN A 151 -17.33 24.97 -5.08
N GLU A 152 -18.08 24.98 -6.17
CA GLU A 152 -17.54 25.33 -7.50
C GLU A 152 -17.33 26.84 -7.67
N ASN A 153 -17.92 27.65 -6.78
CA ASN A 153 -17.84 29.11 -6.79
C ASN A 153 -16.81 29.66 -5.79
N PHE A 154 -15.81 28.87 -5.41
CA PHE A 154 -14.80 29.28 -4.43
C PHE A 154 -13.85 30.34 -5.03
N SER A 155 -13.64 31.44 -4.30
CA SER A 155 -12.66 32.49 -4.59
C SER A 155 -11.76 32.66 -3.36
N PRO A 156 -10.42 32.67 -3.50
CA PRO A 156 -9.63 32.74 -4.73
C PRO A 156 -9.47 31.40 -5.47
N LEU A 157 -9.34 31.46 -6.80
CA LEU A 157 -9.27 30.30 -7.69
C LEU A 157 -8.04 29.39 -7.47
N ALA A 158 -7.00 29.89 -6.81
CA ALA A 158 -5.72 29.19 -6.61
C ALA A 158 -5.86 27.83 -5.89
N TYR A 159 -6.93 27.64 -5.11
CA TYR A 159 -7.20 26.39 -4.38
C TYR A 159 -8.29 25.52 -5.04
N VAL A 160 -8.81 25.90 -6.21
CA VAL A 160 -9.87 25.16 -6.91
C VAL A 160 -9.26 24.03 -7.75
N CYS A 161 -9.26 22.81 -7.22
CA CYS A 161 -8.82 21.60 -7.91
C CYS A 161 -9.99 20.70 -8.36
N PHE A 162 -9.74 19.78 -9.30
CA PHE A 162 -10.66 18.70 -9.72
C PHE A 162 -12.07 19.14 -10.20
N ARG A 163 -12.14 20.19 -11.03
CA ARG A 163 -13.40 20.62 -11.69
C ARG A 163 -13.95 19.49 -12.58
N LYS A 164 -15.23 19.16 -12.42
CA LYS A 164 -15.89 18.09 -13.19
C LYS A 164 -16.49 18.74 -14.44
N ARG A 165 -15.88 18.50 -15.59
CA ARG A 165 -16.44 18.89 -16.89
C ARG A 165 -17.06 17.64 -17.52
N ILE A 166 -18.32 17.35 -17.16
CA ILE A 166 -19.02 16.17 -17.66
C ILE A 166 -19.56 16.48 -19.06
N ILE A 167 -19.03 15.81 -20.07
CA ILE A 167 -19.57 15.86 -21.42
C ILE A 167 -20.82 14.96 -21.45
N LYS A 168 -21.99 15.53 -21.76
CA LYS A 168 -23.23 14.77 -21.95
C LYS A 168 -23.36 14.42 -23.44
N PRO A 169 -23.05 13.19 -23.88
CA PRO A 169 -23.20 12.82 -25.28
C PRO A 169 -24.68 12.75 -25.68
N ASN A 170 -24.95 12.96 -26.97
CA ASN A 170 -26.30 12.80 -27.53
C ASN A 170 -26.78 11.35 -27.46
N ARG A 171 -28.10 11.17 -27.38
CA ARG A 171 -28.73 9.84 -27.32
C ARG A 171 -28.46 9.06 -28.61
N ARG A 172 -28.08 7.80 -28.47
CA ARG A 172 -27.91 6.88 -29.62
C ARG A 172 -29.27 6.46 -30.18
N SER A 173 -29.28 5.88 -31.38
CA SER A 173 -30.51 5.42 -32.04
C SER A 173 -31.16 4.25 -31.29
N ARG A 174 -32.49 4.13 -31.36
CA ARG A 174 -33.27 3.09 -30.66
C ARG A 174 -32.81 1.66 -30.97
N ARG A 175 -32.47 1.37 -32.23
CA ARG A 175 -31.94 0.05 -32.65
C ARG A 175 -30.61 -0.31 -31.95
N SER A 176 -29.76 0.69 -31.69
CA SER A 176 -28.50 0.48 -30.98
C SER A 176 -28.69 0.34 -29.46
N GLU A 177 -29.78 0.88 -28.91
CA GLU A 177 -30.16 0.76 -27.50
C GLU A 177 -30.59 -0.66 -27.17
N GLU A 178 -31.41 -1.29 -28.03
CA GLU A 178 -31.82 -2.71 -27.89
C GLU A 178 -30.63 -3.66 -27.91
N LEU A 179 -29.70 -3.49 -28.85
CA LEU A 179 -28.44 -4.27 -28.89
C LEU A 179 -27.57 -4.05 -27.64
N SER A 180 -27.57 -2.83 -27.09
CA SER A 180 -26.84 -2.53 -25.86
C SER A 180 -27.49 -3.20 -24.65
N LYS A 181 -28.83 -3.21 -24.60
CA LYS A 181 -29.59 -3.89 -23.56
C LYS A 181 -29.30 -5.40 -23.55
N GLU A 182 -29.34 -6.05 -24.71
CA GLU A 182 -28.99 -7.48 -24.81
C GLU A 182 -27.57 -7.77 -24.34
N LYS A 183 -26.59 -6.90 -24.67
CA LYS A 183 -25.21 -7.04 -24.20
C LYS A 183 -25.11 -6.93 -22.69
N VAL A 184 -25.82 -5.97 -22.08
CA VAL A 184 -25.87 -5.81 -20.63
C VAL A 184 -26.51 -7.03 -19.96
N GLU A 185 -27.58 -7.59 -20.53
CA GLU A 185 -28.21 -8.81 -20.02
C GLU A 185 -27.28 -10.02 -20.09
N ARG A 186 -26.50 -10.18 -21.18
CA ARG A 186 -25.48 -11.24 -21.28
C ARG A 186 -24.36 -11.05 -20.26
N MET A 187 -23.83 -9.83 -20.16
CA MET A 187 -22.79 -9.49 -19.19
C MET A 187 -23.26 -9.74 -17.75
N TRP A 188 -24.51 -9.43 -17.43
CA TRP A 188 -25.08 -9.72 -16.12
C TRP A 188 -25.14 -11.22 -15.82
N LYS A 189 -25.56 -12.06 -16.78
CA LYS A 189 -25.56 -13.52 -16.63
C LYS A 189 -24.14 -14.06 -16.40
N GLU A 190 -23.16 -13.56 -17.14
CA GLU A 190 -21.76 -13.95 -16.99
C GLU A 190 -21.18 -13.54 -15.63
N LEU A 191 -21.43 -12.30 -15.19
CA LEU A 191 -21.02 -11.82 -13.87
C LEU A 191 -21.69 -12.59 -12.73
N TYR A 192 -22.97 -12.95 -12.88
CA TYR A 192 -23.68 -13.77 -11.90
C TYR A 192 -23.06 -15.17 -11.78
N LEU A 193 -22.73 -15.81 -12.90
CA LEU A 193 -22.03 -17.10 -12.87
C LEU A 193 -20.65 -16.99 -12.22
N LEU A 194 -19.91 -15.91 -12.49
CA LEU A 194 -18.63 -15.63 -11.83
C LEU A 194 -18.80 -15.46 -10.32
N GLU A 195 -19.82 -14.73 -9.88
CA GLU A 195 -20.13 -14.55 -8.46
C GLU A 195 -20.42 -15.89 -7.77
N VAL A 196 -21.22 -16.76 -8.40
CA VAL A 196 -21.49 -18.11 -7.89
C VAL A 196 -20.20 -18.93 -7.79
N LEU A 197 -19.35 -18.92 -8.82
CA LEU A 197 -18.06 -19.62 -8.81
C LEU A 197 -17.14 -19.10 -7.69
N CYS A 198 -17.08 -17.78 -7.50
CA CYS A 198 -16.33 -17.17 -6.41
C CYS A 198 -16.86 -17.62 -5.04
N SER A 199 -18.17 -17.68 -4.85
CA SER A 199 -18.78 -18.14 -3.59
C SER A 199 -18.44 -19.61 -3.28
N LEU A 200 -18.47 -20.49 -4.29
CA LEU A 200 -18.10 -21.89 -4.16
C LEU A 200 -16.60 -22.05 -3.86
N TYR A 201 -15.75 -21.25 -4.49
CA TYR A 201 -14.31 -21.23 -4.22
C TYR A 201 -14.01 -20.78 -2.78
N CYS A 202 -14.69 -19.74 -2.29
CA CYS A 202 -14.61 -19.32 -0.89
C CYS A 202 -15.03 -20.44 0.05
N LYS A 203 -16.15 -21.11 -0.22
CA LYS A 203 -16.63 -22.24 0.59
C LYS A 203 -15.65 -23.41 0.61
N ARG A 204 -15.04 -23.74 -0.53
CA ARG A 204 -14.01 -24.78 -0.60
C ARG A 204 -12.82 -24.42 0.30
N ASN A 205 -12.32 -23.18 0.22
CA ASN A 205 -11.19 -22.74 1.03
C ASN A 205 -11.52 -22.66 2.54
N GLU A 206 -12.78 -22.41 2.92
CA GLU A 206 -13.24 -22.56 4.30
C GLU A 206 -13.16 -24.01 4.76
N LEU A 207 -13.72 -24.94 3.99
CA LEU A 207 -13.71 -26.37 4.33
C LEU A 207 -12.29 -26.94 4.37
N GLU A 208 -11.39 -26.49 3.48
CA GLU A 208 -9.97 -26.85 3.52
C GLU A 208 -9.31 -26.37 4.82
N ARG A 209 -9.58 -25.13 5.26
CA ARG A 209 -9.09 -24.61 6.55
C ARG A 209 -9.68 -25.36 7.74
N ASP A 210 -10.96 -25.71 7.70
CA ASP A 210 -11.60 -26.51 8.75
C ASP A 210 -10.98 -27.90 8.84
N LEU A 211 -10.68 -28.52 7.69
CA LEU A 211 -9.98 -29.79 7.63
C LEU A 211 -8.58 -29.69 8.23
N GLU A 212 -7.80 -28.66 7.86
CA GLU A 212 -6.48 -28.40 8.45
C GLU A 212 -6.56 -28.21 9.97
N ASN A 213 -7.58 -27.49 10.46
CA ASN A 213 -7.81 -27.29 11.89
C ASN A 213 -8.13 -28.61 12.61
N VAL A 214 -9.00 -29.44 12.03
CA VAL A 214 -9.31 -30.76 12.56
C VAL A 214 -8.07 -31.65 12.58
N GLU A 215 -7.28 -31.67 11.51
CA GLU A 215 -6.02 -32.42 11.45
C GLU A 215 -5.02 -31.97 12.51
N SER A 216 -4.87 -30.65 12.69
CA SER A 216 -4.03 -30.07 13.74
C SER A 216 -4.51 -30.47 15.14
N ASN A 217 -5.82 -30.42 15.39
CA ASN A 217 -6.41 -30.81 16.66
C ASN A 217 -6.24 -32.31 16.93
N LEU A 218 -6.45 -33.16 15.93
CA LEU A 218 -6.20 -34.60 16.00
C LEU A 218 -4.72 -34.88 16.30
N PHE A 219 -3.82 -34.15 15.66
CA PHE A 219 -2.39 -34.28 15.92
C PHE A 219 -2.03 -33.87 17.35
N GLN A 220 -2.52 -32.73 17.83
CA GLN A 220 -2.28 -32.25 19.20
C GLN A 220 -2.85 -33.22 20.25
N THR A 221 -4.10 -33.64 20.09
CA THR A 221 -4.75 -34.62 20.99
C THR A 221 -4.02 -35.95 20.98
N SER A 222 -3.59 -36.45 19.82
CA SER A 222 -2.77 -37.66 19.72
C SER A 222 -1.42 -37.50 20.44
N CYS A 223 -0.77 -36.34 20.33
CA CYS A 223 0.48 -36.06 21.03
C CYS A 223 0.27 -36.05 22.55
N LEU A 224 -0.81 -35.45 23.03
CA LEU A 224 -1.18 -35.44 24.45
C LEU A 224 -1.45 -36.86 24.96
N LEU A 225 -2.24 -37.65 24.24
CA LEU A 225 -2.54 -39.04 24.57
C LEU A 225 -1.27 -39.92 24.59
N ILE A 226 -0.32 -39.67 23.69
CA ILE A 226 0.99 -40.35 23.71
C ILE A 226 1.79 -39.95 24.94
N LYS A 227 1.81 -38.67 25.33
CA LYS A 227 2.53 -38.20 26.52
C LYS A 227 1.95 -38.78 27.81
N SER A 228 0.63 -38.83 27.95
CA SER A 228 -0.05 -39.29 29.17
C SER A 228 -0.16 -40.82 29.28
N SER A 229 0.11 -41.56 28.21
CA SER A 229 -0.11 -43.01 28.18
C SER A 229 1.12 -43.86 28.52
N SER A 230 0.86 -45.09 28.98
CA SER A 230 1.89 -46.09 29.26
C SER A 230 2.68 -46.48 28.02
N ARG A 231 3.90 -47.01 28.19
CA ARG A 231 4.78 -47.40 27.07
C ARG A 231 4.13 -48.39 26.08
N ARG A 232 3.24 -49.28 26.56
CA ARG A 232 2.46 -50.21 25.72
C ARG A 232 1.35 -49.50 24.94
N ALA A 233 0.64 -48.57 25.57
CA ALA A 233 -0.40 -47.77 24.93
C ALA A 233 0.17 -46.82 23.87
N ARG A 234 1.29 -46.15 24.14
CA ARG A 234 2.04 -45.35 23.14
C ARG A 234 2.38 -46.13 21.89
N LYS A 235 2.87 -47.38 22.04
CA LYS A 235 3.19 -48.25 20.91
C LYS A 235 1.94 -48.64 20.11
N ARG A 236 0.78 -48.84 20.75
CA ARG A 236 -0.50 -49.13 20.06
C ARG A 236 -1.05 -47.90 19.33
N ILE A 237 -1.05 -46.74 19.98
CA ILE A 237 -1.52 -45.46 19.41
C ILE A 237 -0.63 -45.07 18.23
N GLY A 238 0.69 -45.11 18.39
CA GLY A 238 1.63 -44.86 17.30
C GLY A 238 1.40 -45.78 16.10
N ARG A 239 1.15 -47.08 16.30
CA ARG A 239 0.84 -48.00 15.18
C ARG A 239 -0.47 -47.68 14.45
N LYS A 240 -1.50 -47.24 15.18
CA LYS A 240 -2.81 -46.86 14.61
C LYS A 240 -2.75 -45.51 13.86
N VAL A 241 -2.11 -44.50 14.43
CA VAL A 241 -1.91 -43.19 13.78
C VAL A 241 -1.00 -43.30 12.54
N LEU A 242 -0.02 -44.21 12.57
CA LEU A 242 0.91 -44.45 11.45
C LEU A 242 0.38 -45.42 10.39
N ASN A 243 -0.88 -45.85 10.50
CA ASN A 243 -1.52 -46.78 9.57
C ASN A 243 -0.63 -47.98 9.18
N LYS A 244 0.11 -48.53 10.15
CA LYS A 244 0.78 -49.83 10.00
C LYS A 244 -0.13 -50.91 10.56
N GLN A 245 -1.30 -51.09 9.96
CA GLN A 245 -1.91 -52.42 9.96
C GLN A 245 -1.24 -53.21 8.83
N GLY A 246 -0.78 -54.41 9.14
CA GLY A 246 0.05 -55.21 8.23
C GLY A 246 -0.67 -55.49 6.93
N GLY A 247 -0.11 -55.01 5.83
CA GLY A 247 -0.30 -55.63 4.53
C GLY A 247 0.59 -56.86 4.47
N THR A 248 0.01 -58.03 4.72
CA THR A 248 0.54 -59.27 4.17
C THR A 248 0.62 -59.12 2.65
N SER A 249 1.75 -59.58 2.11
CA SER A 249 2.07 -59.69 0.70
C SER A 249 0.90 -60.11 -0.19
N LYS A 250 0.62 -59.28 -1.20
CA LYS A 250 0.24 -59.60 -2.60
C LYS A 250 -0.66 -58.45 -3.08
N ASP A 251 -0.09 -57.52 -3.84
CA ASP A 251 -0.78 -56.88 -4.97
C ASP A 251 0.21 -56.01 -5.77
N GLY A 252 0.29 -56.33 -7.07
CA GLY A 252 0.67 -55.54 -8.24
C GLY A 252 1.82 -54.50 -8.19
N PRO A 253 2.76 -54.50 -9.16
CA PRO A 253 3.84 -53.51 -9.26
C PRO A 253 3.41 -52.07 -9.61
N ASN A 254 2.12 -51.72 -9.57
CA ASN A 254 1.61 -50.40 -10.02
C ASN A 254 0.70 -49.69 -9.00
N ALA A 255 0.99 -49.78 -7.69
CA ALA A 255 0.30 -48.98 -6.68
C ALA A 255 1.14 -47.76 -6.28
N THR A 256 1.01 -46.65 -7.02
CA THR A 256 1.49 -45.33 -6.58
C THR A 256 0.59 -44.75 -5.49
N ASN A 257 0.50 -45.41 -4.33
CA ASN A 257 -0.23 -44.91 -3.19
C ASN A 257 0.72 -44.13 -2.28
N GLY A 258 0.68 -42.80 -2.43
CA GLY A 258 1.37 -41.84 -1.58
C GLY A 258 0.75 -41.77 -0.19
N THR A 259 1.10 -42.72 0.69
CA THR A 259 0.66 -42.69 2.08
C THR A 259 1.56 -41.76 2.91
N ILE A 260 0.96 -40.86 3.70
CA ILE A 260 1.59 -39.84 4.57
C ILE A 260 2.66 -40.45 5.50
N GLY A 261 2.48 -41.70 5.93
CA GLY A 261 3.46 -42.41 6.77
C GLY A 261 4.84 -42.58 6.13
N GLY A 262 4.93 -42.59 4.79
CA GLY A 262 6.20 -42.61 4.07
C GLY A 262 6.96 -41.28 4.12
N ILE A 263 6.26 -40.14 4.27
CA ILE A 263 6.88 -38.82 4.27
C ILE A 263 7.58 -38.51 5.60
N ILE A 264 7.10 -39.08 6.71
CA ILE A 264 7.57 -38.74 8.07
C ILE A 264 8.78 -39.57 8.51
N PHE A 265 9.02 -40.75 7.92
CA PHE A 265 10.12 -41.65 8.34
C PHE A 265 11.04 -42.15 7.22
N ASP A 266 10.71 -41.92 5.95
CA ASP A 266 11.63 -42.26 4.84
C ASP A 266 12.73 -41.19 4.76
N ARG A 267 13.91 -41.53 5.29
CA ARG A 267 15.07 -40.63 5.34
C ARG A 267 15.46 -40.11 3.94
N THR A 268 15.23 -40.89 2.89
CA THR A 268 15.55 -40.48 1.52
C THR A 268 14.54 -39.46 1.00
N ARG A 269 13.25 -39.69 1.27
CA ARG A 269 12.15 -38.79 0.87
C ARG A 269 12.14 -37.49 1.67
N ILE A 270 12.47 -37.55 2.96
CA ILE A 270 12.71 -36.37 3.81
C ILE A 270 13.90 -35.57 3.31
N ARG A 271 15.00 -36.25 2.93
CA ARG A 271 16.18 -35.57 2.36
C ARG A 271 15.83 -34.88 1.05
N LEU A 272 15.09 -35.55 0.17
CA LEU A 272 14.60 -34.99 -1.09
C LEU A 272 13.62 -33.83 -0.87
N LEU A 273 12.69 -33.93 0.09
CA LEU A 273 11.78 -32.82 0.45
C LEU A 273 12.54 -31.64 1.03
N ARG A 274 13.49 -31.87 1.94
CA ARG A 274 14.35 -30.82 2.49
C ARG A 274 15.22 -30.17 1.42
N GLN A 275 15.69 -30.94 0.44
CA GLN A 275 16.41 -30.43 -0.72
C GLN A 275 15.49 -29.59 -1.61
N ARG A 276 14.29 -30.09 -1.93
CA ARG A 276 13.29 -29.35 -2.73
C ARG A 276 12.83 -28.06 -2.06
N ILE A 277 12.70 -28.05 -0.73
CA ILE A 277 12.40 -26.85 0.07
C ILE A 277 13.60 -25.88 0.12
N ARG A 278 14.84 -26.39 0.14
CA ARG A 278 16.04 -25.54 0.05
C ARG A 278 16.17 -24.92 -1.32
N GLU A 279 16.07 -25.72 -2.37
CA GLU A 279 16.11 -25.27 -3.77
C GLU A 279 14.95 -24.32 -4.06
N SER A 280 13.75 -24.53 -3.50
CA SER A 280 12.64 -23.58 -3.67
C SER A 280 12.90 -22.26 -2.94
N LYS A 281 13.50 -22.29 -1.74
CA LYS A 281 13.94 -21.08 -1.02
C LYS A 281 15.09 -20.35 -1.72
N GLU A 282 16.00 -21.08 -2.36
CA GLU A 282 17.09 -20.51 -3.17
C GLU A 282 16.58 -19.94 -4.49
N ARG A 283 15.63 -20.60 -5.17
CA ARG A 283 14.92 -20.05 -6.34
C ARG A 283 14.02 -18.85 -6.02
N VAL A 284 13.61 -18.68 -4.76
CA VAL A 284 12.94 -17.44 -4.30
C VAL A 284 13.94 -16.31 -4.04
N ARG A 285 15.24 -16.61 -3.86
CA ARG A 285 16.29 -15.60 -3.64
C ARG A 285 17.04 -15.19 -4.91
N MET A 286 17.26 -16.10 -5.86
CA MET A 286 18.31 -15.95 -6.88
C MET A 286 17.80 -15.61 -8.29
N GLY A 287 17.36 -14.38 -8.55
CA GLY A 287 17.08 -14.00 -9.96
C GLY A 287 17.23 -12.51 -10.23
N GLU A 288 16.43 -11.71 -9.53
CA GLU A 288 16.28 -10.28 -9.85
C GLU A 288 16.68 -9.39 -8.67
N TYR A 289 16.65 -9.91 -7.44
CA TYR A 289 17.01 -9.15 -6.24
C TYR A 289 18.51 -8.92 -6.10
N ASP A 290 19.34 -9.89 -6.48
CA ASP A 290 20.79 -9.73 -6.35
C ASP A 290 21.35 -8.74 -7.36
N SER A 291 20.79 -8.67 -8.57
CA SER A 291 21.16 -7.66 -9.58
C SER A 291 20.70 -6.26 -9.16
N GLU A 292 19.50 -6.11 -8.59
CA GLU A 292 18.96 -4.82 -8.12
C GLU A 292 19.69 -4.33 -6.85
N ILE A 293 20.01 -5.24 -5.91
CA ILE A 293 20.84 -4.93 -4.74
C ILE A 293 22.27 -4.57 -5.15
N GLN A 294 22.84 -5.24 -6.17
CA GLN A 294 24.15 -4.87 -6.72
C GLN A 294 24.12 -3.52 -7.44
N ALA A 295 23.06 -3.23 -8.21
CA ALA A 295 22.88 -1.93 -8.86
C ALA A 295 22.76 -0.80 -7.83
N TYR A 296 21.98 -1.00 -6.76
CA TYR A 296 21.83 -0.04 -5.67
C TYR A 296 23.14 0.20 -4.90
N LYS A 297 23.92 -0.86 -4.63
CA LYS A 297 25.26 -0.72 -4.03
C LYS A 297 26.20 0.07 -4.93
N LYS A 298 26.22 -0.23 -6.23
CA LYS A 298 27.05 0.45 -7.23
C LYS A 298 26.68 1.94 -7.36
N TYR A 299 25.39 2.27 -7.30
CA TYR A 299 24.92 3.65 -7.26
C TYR A 299 25.42 4.39 -6.00
N ASN A 300 25.26 3.81 -4.81
CA ASN A 300 25.70 4.43 -3.57
C ASN A 300 27.23 4.60 -3.47
N GLU A 301 28.01 3.74 -4.12
CA GLU A 301 29.47 3.89 -4.20
C GLU A 301 29.89 5.04 -5.14
N LEU A 302 29.14 5.28 -6.22
CA LEU A 302 29.42 6.37 -7.17
C LEU A 302 29.18 7.78 -6.61
N TYR A 303 28.23 7.93 -5.67
CA TYR A 303 27.83 9.22 -5.10
C TYR A 303 28.34 9.45 -3.66
N ARG A 304 29.26 8.60 -3.19
CA ARG A 304 29.97 8.79 -1.91
C ARG A 304 31.40 9.34 -2.05
N MET A 305 31.84 9.64 -3.28
CA MET A 305 33.02 10.47 -3.56
C MET A 305 32.57 11.90 -3.91
#